data_AF-A0A382ZIL2-F1
#
_entry.id   AF-A0A382ZIL2-F1
#
_cell.length_a   1.000
_cell.length_b   1.000
_cell.length_c   1.000
_cell.angle_alpha   90.00
_cell.angle_beta   90.00
_cell.angle_gamma   90.00
#
_symmetry.space_group_name_H-M   'P 1'
#
loop_
_entity.id
_entity.type
_entity.pdbx_description
1 polymer ?
#
loop_
_entity_poly.entity_id
_entity_poly.type
_entity_poly.pdbx_seq_one_letter_code
_entity_poly.pdbx_strand_id
1 'polypeptide(L)'
;MARYASGKRALGISDRSGRAYHLKNMIREWNDLLVGKDEYEPKQPQLTPSRSNPDPQALRISRPDRTEPPVSVLLPFNSFKSGASGSATITVTEPGHGRSTGDTVRFRDVEAFDGFTEAVIEGASGYSITKVNDNSYTFSASSGTATTGSVLGGGGFASAGPVTVSS
;
A
#
# COMPACT_ATOMS: atom_id res chain seq x y z
N MET A 1 61.63 -24.11 -8.89
CA MET A 1 60.63 -23.41 -9.74
C MET A 1 61.38 -22.69 -10.86
N ALA A 2 61.07 -23.00 -12.12
CA ALA A 2 61.64 -22.27 -13.26
C ALA A 2 61.10 -20.83 -13.28
N ARG A 3 61.96 -19.84 -13.55
CA ARG A 3 61.59 -18.42 -13.66
C ARG A 3 61.49 -18.04 -15.13
N TYR A 4 60.43 -17.33 -15.48
CA TYR A 4 60.26 -16.77 -16.83
C TYR A 4 61.26 -15.63 -17.08
N ALA A 5 61.67 -15.47 -18.34
CA ALA A 5 62.52 -14.36 -18.76
C ALA A 5 61.79 -13.03 -18.49
N SER A 6 62.39 -12.17 -17.68
CA SER A 6 61.86 -10.86 -17.29
C SER A 6 63.00 -9.84 -17.23
N GLY A 7 62.72 -8.59 -17.57
CA GLY A 7 63.68 -7.48 -17.42
C GLY A 7 64.18 -6.85 -18.72
N LYS A 8 65.31 -6.13 -18.64
CA LYS A 8 65.80 -5.19 -19.68
C LYS A 8 66.08 -5.82 -21.05
N ARG A 9 66.38 -7.12 -21.11
CA ARG A 9 66.70 -7.85 -22.36
C ARG A 9 65.59 -8.82 -22.81
N ALA A 10 64.49 -8.91 -22.06
CA ALA A 10 63.36 -9.75 -22.46
C ALA A 10 62.58 -9.03 -23.57
N LEU A 11 62.56 -9.64 -24.74
CA LEU A 11 61.79 -9.17 -25.90
C LEU A 11 60.56 -10.07 -26.07
N GLY A 12 59.44 -9.45 -26.45
CA GLY A 12 58.29 -10.14 -27.01
C GLY A 12 58.04 -9.64 -28.43
N ILE A 13 57.33 -10.45 -29.20
CA ILE A 13 56.98 -10.15 -30.58
C ILE A 13 55.53 -9.70 -30.59
N SER A 14 55.23 -8.56 -31.24
CA SER A 14 53.85 -8.10 -31.40
C SER A 14 53.07 -9.06 -32.28
N ASP A 15 51.89 -9.49 -31.82
CA ASP A 15 51.01 -10.37 -32.58
C ASP A 15 50.36 -9.67 -33.79
N ARG A 16 50.42 -8.33 -33.86
CA ARG A 16 49.84 -7.52 -34.94
C ARG A 16 50.82 -7.21 -36.06
N SER A 17 52.04 -6.78 -35.72
CA SER A 17 53.06 -6.36 -36.70
C SER A 17 54.27 -7.28 -36.81
N GLY A 18 54.43 -8.24 -35.89
CA GLY A 18 55.63 -9.07 -35.81
C GLY A 18 56.89 -8.33 -35.33
N ARG A 19 56.79 -7.07 -34.92
CA ARG A 19 57.93 -6.28 -34.42
C ARG A 19 58.31 -6.70 -32.99
N ALA A 20 59.62 -6.70 -32.71
CA ALA A 20 60.13 -6.98 -31.38
C ALA A 20 60.04 -5.74 -30.47
N TYR A 21 59.40 -5.91 -29.31
CA TYR A 21 59.30 -4.91 -28.25
C TYR A 21 59.87 -5.48 -26.95
N HIS A 22 60.33 -4.60 -26.04
CA HIS A 22 60.61 -5.05 -24.68
C HIS A 22 59.32 -5.57 -24.04
N LEU A 23 59.36 -6.77 -23.46
CA LEU A 23 58.19 -7.46 -22.90
C LEU A 23 57.43 -6.59 -21.89
N LYS A 24 58.16 -5.76 -21.13
CA LYS A 24 57.61 -4.78 -20.15
C LYS A 24 56.74 -3.67 -20.76
N ASN A 25 56.88 -3.41 -22.05
CA ASN A 25 56.19 -2.35 -22.78
C ASN A 25 55.06 -2.89 -23.65
N MET A 26 54.89 -4.21 -23.71
CA MET A 26 53.80 -4.84 -24.45
C MET A 26 52.54 -4.87 -23.59
N ILE A 27 51.39 -4.75 -24.24
CA ILE A 27 50.07 -4.67 -23.60
C ILE A 27 49.21 -5.76 -24.21
N ARG A 28 48.44 -6.45 -23.38
CA ARG A 28 47.46 -7.43 -23.84
C ARG A 28 46.14 -6.72 -24.16
N GLU A 29 45.68 -6.84 -25.40
CA GLU A 29 44.42 -6.28 -25.87
C GLU A 29 43.22 -7.10 -25.36
N TRP A 30 42.01 -6.56 -25.58
CA TRP A 30 40.73 -7.17 -25.20
C TRP A 30 40.42 -8.49 -25.91
N ASN A 31 41.16 -8.82 -26.97
CA ASN A 31 41.09 -10.04 -27.78
C ASN A 31 42.23 -11.03 -27.46
N ASP A 32 42.90 -10.85 -26.32
CA ASP A 32 44.03 -11.65 -25.84
C ASP A 32 45.35 -11.54 -26.63
N LEU A 33 45.44 -10.69 -27.66
CA LEU A 33 46.67 -10.42 -28.41
C LEU A 33 47.65 -9.56 -27.60
N LEU A 34 48.95 -9.85 -27.71
CA LEU A 34 50.03 -9.09 -27.08
C LEU A 34 50.65 -8.14 -28.11
N VAL A 35 50.46 -6.82 -27.92
CA VAL A 35 50.86 -5.79 -28.89
C VAL A 35 51.78 -4.74 -28.28
N GLY A 36 52.49 -4.01 -29.14
CA GLY A 36 53.24 -2.81 -28.73
C GLY A 36 52.31 -1.69 -28.28
N LYS A 37 52.78 -0.81 -27.38
CA LYS A 37 52.00 0.34 -26.89
C LYS A 37 51.56 1.31 -28.00
N ASP A 38 52.35 1.40 -29.07
CA ASP A 38 52.08 2.17 -30.28
C ASP A 38 51.01 1.54 -31.19
N GLU A 39 50.76 0.25 -31.04
CA GLU A 39 49.79 -0.52 -31.83
C GLU A 39 48.49 -0.81 -31.06
N TYR A 40 48.46 -0.49 -29.76
CA TYR A 40 47.36 -0.75 -28.86
C TYR A 40 46.11 0.04 -29.24
N GLU A 41 45.01 -0.67 -29.49
CA GLU A 41 43.72 -0.07 -29.74
C GLU A 41 42.77 -0.25 -28.53
N PRO A 42 42.24 0.83 -27.94
CA PRO A 42 41.28 0.73 -26.86
C PRO A 42 39.97 0.10 -27.34
N LYS A 43 39.36 -0.73 -26.49
CA LYS A 43 38.04 -1.32 -26.74
C LYS A 43 37.01 -0.21 -27.02
N GLN A 44 36.08 -0.45 -27.94
CA GLN A 44 35.04 0.53 -28.25
C GLN A 44 34.29 0.97 -26.98
N PRO A 45 34.07 2.28 -26.78
CA PRO A 45 33.52 2.82 -25.53
C PRO A 45 32.11 2.31 -25.20
N GLN A 46 31.36 1.83 -26.19
CA GLN A 46 30.04 1.23 -26.00
C GLN A 46 30.08 -0.12 -25.23
N LEU A 47 31.23 -0.82 -25.21
CA LEU A 47 31.39 -2.10 -24.51
C LEU A 47 31.76 -1.94 -23.03
N THR A 48 31.97 -0.71 -22.57
CA THR A 48 32.16 -0.35 -21.15
C THR A 48 31.20 0.78 -20.79
N PRO A 49 29.88 0.53 -20.77
CA PRO A 49 28.91 1.55 -20.41
C PRO A 49 29.23 2.11 -19.01
N SER A 50 29.17 3.43 -18.88
CA SER A 50 29.36 4.09 -17.60
C SER A 50 28.28 3.63 -16.63
N ARG A 51 28.64 3.38 -15.37
CA ARG A 51 27.67 3.07 -14.33
C ARG A 51 26.82 4.32 -14.07
N SER A 52 25.55 4.28 -14.43
CA SER A 52 24.57 5.27 -13.98
C SER A 52 24.31 5.03 -12.50
N ASN A 53 24.57 6.05 -11.68
CA ASN A 53 24.12 6.02 -10.30
C ASN A 53 22.59 6.20 -10.27
N PRO A 54 21.86 5.43 -9.44
CA PRO A 54 20.45 5.68 -9.22
C PRO A 54 20.26 7.10 -8.72
N ASP A 55 19.33 7.84 -9.31
CA ASP A 55 18.91 9.14 -8.80
C ASP A 55 18.08 8.91 -7.52
N PRO A 56 18.55 9.31 -6.33
CA PRO A 56 17.79 9.16 -5.10
C PRO A 56 16.71 10.25 -5.03
N GLN A 57 15.66 10.08 -5.83
CA GLN A 57 14.45 10.92 -5.79
C GLN A 57 13.63 10.72 -4.50
N ALA A 58 13.98 9.74 -3.66
CA ALA A 58 13.30 9.47 -2.40
C ALA A 58 13.84 10.35 -1.25
N LEU A 59 12.93 10.91 -0.46
CA LEU A 59 13.29 11.59 0.79
C LEU A 59 13.92 10.59 1.77
N ARG A 60 15.12 10.92 2.28
CA ARG A 60 15.86 10.08 3.26
C ARG A 60 15.05 9.76 4.52
N ILE A 61 14.17 10.67 4.92
CA ILE A 61 13.22 10.48 6.02
C ILE A 61 11.85 10.89 5.49
N SER A 62 11.10 9.92 4.97
CA SER A 62 9.70 10.13 4.64
C SER A 62 8.89 10.30 5.92
N ARG A 63 7.96 11.25 5.95
CA ARG A 63 6.91 11.31 6.97
C ARG A 63 5.68 10.61 6.39
N PRO A 64 5.54 9.28 6.58
CA PRO A 64 4.36 8.58 6.11
C PRO A 64 3.13 9.09 6.85
N ASP A 65 1.97 8.83 6.27
CA ASP A 65 0.72 9.20 6.88
C ASP A 65 0.51 8.48 8.22
N ARG A 66 -0.17 9.14 9.16
CA ARG A 66 -0.41 8.60 10.50
C ARG A 66 -1.66 7.74 10.48
N THR A 67 -1.63 6.55 11.07
CA THR A 67 -2.85 5.79 11.38
C THR A 67 -3.62 6.50 12.49
N GLU A 68 -4.85 6.91 12.19
CA GLU A 68 -5.74 7.56 13.15
C GLU A 68 -6.34 6.54 14.13
N PRO A 69 -6.54 6.92 15.41
CA PRO A 69 -7.21 6.05 16.36
C PRO A 69 -8.68 5.83 15.95
N PRO A 70 -9.28 4.69 16.31
CA PRO A 70 -10.70 4.45 16.07
C PRO A 70 -11.55 5.44 16.88
N VAL A 71 -12.51 6.10 16.23
CA VAL A 71 -13.40 7.11 16.82
C VAL A 71 -14.85 6.81 16.41
N SER A 72 -15.81 7.16 17.28
CA SER A 72 -17.25 7.16 16.95
C SER A 72 -17.69 8.51 16.39
N VAL A 73 -18.61 8.48 15.43
CA VAL A 73 -19.17 9.65 14.76
C VAL A 73 -20.61 9.85 15.24
N LEU A 74 -20.96 11.09 15.59
CA LEU A 74 -22.34 11.47 15.91
C LEU A 74 -23.19 11.44 14.64
N LEU A 75 -24.32 10.75 14.70
CA LEU A 75 -25.25 10.62 13.59
C LEU A 75 -26.22 11.82 13.53
N PRO A 76 -26.77 12.13 12.34
CA PRO A 76 -27.85 13.11 12.21
C PRO A 76 -29.10 12.71 13.02
N PHE A 77 -29.94 13.70 13.31
CA PHE A 77 -31.23 13.49 13.99
C PHE A 77 -32.11 12.51 13.22
N ASN A 78 -32.65 11.51 13.92
CA ASN A 78 -33.45 10.41 13.37
C ASN A 78 -32.80 9.73 12.15
N SER A 79 -31.53 9.36 12.31
CA SER A 79 -30.71 8.74 11.25
C SER A 79 -31.12 7.32 10.89
N PHE A 80 -31.96 6.65 11.69
CA PHE A 80 -32.39 5.27 11.44
C PHE A 80 -33.75 5.25 10.76
N LYS A 81 -33.88 4.46 9.70
CA LYS A 81 -35.13 4.22 8.98
C LYS A 81 -35.45 2.73 8.98
N SER A 82 -36.62 2.35 9.46
CA SER A 82 -37.08 0.96 9.38
C SER A 82 -37.41 0.57 7.93
N GLY A 83 -37.24 -0.72 7.61
CA GLY A 83 -37.71 -1.33 6.36
C GLY A 83 -39.24 -1.39 6.29
N ALA A 84 -39.77 -2.24 5.40
CA ALA A 84 -41.22 -2.50 5.36
C ALA A 84 -41.72 -3.12 6.68
N SER A 85 -43.02 -3.03 6.98
CA SER A 85 -43.62 -3.71 8.13
C SER A 85 -43.25 -5.21 8.11
N GLY A 86 -42.84 -5.76 9.25
CA GLY A 86 -42.33 -7.13 9.37
C GLY A 86 -40.86 -7.32 8.95
N SER A 87 -40.16 -6.29 8.48
CA SER A 87 -38.74 -6.37 8.13
C SER A 87 -37.83 -6.13 9.34
N ALA A 88 -36.73 -6.87 9.45
CA ALA A 88 -35.66 -6.62 10.42
C ALA A 88 -34.55 -5.71 9.87
N THR A 89 -34.66 -5.24 8.63
CA THR A 89 -33.66 -4.39 7.99
C THR A 89 -33.86 -2.93 8.37
N ILE A 90 -32.78 -2.28 8.78
CA ILE A 90 -32.74 -0.88 9.16
C ILE A 90 -31.72 -0.17 8.26
N THR A 91 -32.10 0.97 7.71
CA THR A 91 -31.21 1.86 6.95
C THR A 91 -30.70 2.96 7.87
N VAL A 92 -29.39 3.19 7.89
CA VAL A 92 -28.76 4.27 8.66
C VAL A 92 -28.26 5.32 7.69
N THR A 93 -28.55 6.58 8.01
CA THR A 93 -28.06 7.75 7.28
C THR A 93 -26.86 8.33 8.01
N GLU A 94 -25.69 8.21 7.41
CA GLU A 94 -24.43 8.74 7.92
C GLU A 94 -23.64 9.35 6.77
N PRO A 95 -23.71 10.68 6.58
CA PRO A 95 -23.05 11.35 5.46
C PRO A 95 -21.53 11.15 5.49
N GLY A 96 -20.94 10.75 4.35
CA GLY A 96 -19.49 10.64 4.20
C GLY A 96 -18.83 9.55 5.06
N HIS A 97 -19.54 8.47 5.37
CA HIS A 97 -19.10 7.46 6.35
C HIS A 97 -17.84 6.67 5.95
N GLY A 98 -17.45 6.66 4.66
CA GLY A 98 -16.22 6.00 4.19
C GLY A 98 -16.17 4.47 4.37
N ARG A 99 -17.29 3.84 4.74
CA ARG A 99 -17.39 2.39 5.03
C ARG A 99 -17.73 1.57 3.80
N SER A 100 -17.38 0.29 3.85
CA SER A 100 -17.64 -0.72 2.84
C SER A 100 -18.64 -1.77 3.33
N THR A 101 -19.24 -2.51 2.39
CA THR A 101 -20.06 -3.68 2.73
C THR A 101 -19.20 -4.72 3.45
N GLY A 102 -19.70 -5.24 4.57
CA GLY A 102 -19.01 -6.19 5.42
C GLY A 102 -18.39 -5.56 6.68
N ASP A 103 -18.21 -4.23 6.71
CA ASP A 103 -17.68 -3.54 7.89
C ASP A 103 -18.60 -3.72 9.10
N THR A 104 -18.02 -3.84 10.30
CA THR A 104 -18.77 -3.97 11.56
C THR A 104 -18.89 -2.62 12.24
N VAL A 105 -20.13 -2.18 12.48
CA VAL A 105 -20.46 -0.90 13.12
C VAL A 105 -21.26 -1.16 14.40
N ARG A 106 -20.85 -0.53 15.50
CA ARG A 106 -21.61 -0.50 16.75
C ARG A 106 -22.29 0.86 16.91
N PHE A 107 -23.59 0.82 17.18
CA PHE A 107 -24.39 1.99 17.51
C PHE A 107 -24.48 2.18 19.04
N ARG A 108 -24.61 3.42 19.49
CA ARG A 108 -24.75 3.81 20.90
C ARG A 108 -25.67 5.02 21.01
N ASP A 109 -26.29 5.20 22.17
CA ASP A 109 -27.20 6.31 22.51
C ASP A 109 -28.39 6.44 21.52
N VAL A 110 -28.94 5.29 21.09
CA VAL A 110 -30.03 5.19 20.11
C VAL A 110 -31.37 5.02 20.81
N GLU A 111 -32.32 5.91 20.50
CA GLU A 111 -33.69 5.77 21.00
C GLU A 111 -34.46 4.65 20.30
N ALA A 112 -35.23 3.88 21.06
CA ALA A 112 -36.11 2.84 20.53
C ALA A 112 -37.13 3.40 19.52
N PHE A 113 -37.37 2.69 18.42
CA PHE A 113 -38.28 3.15 17.36
C PHE A 113 -38.90 1.98 16.60
N ASP A 114 -40.14 2.16 16.13
CA ASP A 114 -40.87 1.26 15.22
C ASP A 114 -40.82 -0.25 15.55
N GLY A 115 -40.75 -0.62 16.83
CA GLY A 115 -40.68 -2.03 17.27
C GLY A 115 -39.26 -2.56 17.54
N PHE A 116 -38.23 -1.76 17.28
CA PHE A 116 -36.85 -2.06 17.65
C PHE A 116 -36.51 -1.40 18.99
N THR A 117 -35.93 -2.17 19.91
CA THR A 117 -35.49 -1.67 21.20
C THR A 117 -34.03 -1.19 21.15
N GLU A 118 -33.68 -0.27 22.04
CA GLU A 118 -32.31 0.23 22.23
C GLU A 118 -31.31 -0.92 22.42
N ALA A 119 -31.61 -1.87 23.32
CA ALA A 119 -30.74 -3.02 23.59
C ALA A 119 -30.45 -3.88 22.35
N VAL A 120 -31.36 -3.93 21.39
CA VAL A 120 -31.13 -4.63 20.12
C VAL A 120 -30.23 -3.78 19.24
N ILE A 121 -30.54 -2.51 19.03
CA ILE A 121 -29.78 -1.65 18.11
C ILE A 121 -28.34 -1.41 18.62
N GLU A 122 -28.15 -1.37 19.93
CA GLU A 122 -26.85 -1.13 20.59
C GLU A 122 -26.05 -2.40 20.91
N GLY A 123 -26.33 -3.49 20.21
CA GLY A 123 -25.65 -4.78 20.42
C GLY A 123 -24.13 -4.64 20.53
N ALA A 124 -23.55 -5.17 21.62
CA ALA A 124 -22.15 -4.98 21.96
C ALA A 124 -21.17 -5.49 20.88
N SER A 125 -21.58 -6.50 20.12
CA SER A 125 -20.81 -7.06 18.98
C SER A 125 -20.86 -6.19 17.72
N GLY A 126 -21.72 -5.18 17.68
CA GLY A 126 -22.02 -4.41 16.47
C GLY A 126 -22.75 -5.22 15.40
N TYR A 127 -22.93 -4.60 14.24
CA TYR A 127 -23.62 -5.14 13.08
C TYR A 127 -22.76 -5.04 11.83
N SER A 128 -22.76 -6.12 11.04
CA SER A 128 -22.19 -6.05 9.69
C SER A 128 -23.12 -5.25 8.80
N ILE A 129 -22.56 -4.25 8.11
CA ILE A 129 -23.33 -3.34 7.27
C ILE A 129 -23.24 -3.72 5.79
N THR A 130 -24.26 -3.35 5.04
CA THR A 130 -24.26 -3.37 3.57
C THR A 130 -24.33 -1.94 3.06
N LYS A 131 -23.32 -1.51 2.31
CA LYS A 131 -23.26 -0.16 1.76
C LYS A 131 -24.36 0.03 0.73
N VAL A 132 -25.14 1.11 0.86
CA VAL A 132 -26.12 1.53 -0.14
C VAL A 132 -25.53 2.62 -1.03
N ASN A 133 -24.95 3.65 -0.42
CA ASN A 133 -24.23 4.73 -1.09
C ASN A 133 -23.22 5.36 -0.10
N ASP A 134 -22.60 6.49 -0.42
CA ASP A 134 -21.60 7.15 0.45
C ASP A 134 -22.18 7.83 1.69
N ASN A 135 -23.50 7.92 1.79
CA ASN A 135 -24.23 8.57 2.87
C ASN A 135 -25.17 7.62 3.62
N SER A 136 -25.30 6.36 3.20
CA SER A 136 -26.17 5.40 3.87
C SER A 136 -25.77 3.95 3.67
N TYR A 137 -26.11 3.15 4.67
CA TYR A 137 -25.90 1.71 4.69
C TYR A 137 -27.04 1.02 5.45
N THR A 138 -27.20 -0.28 5.25
CA THR A 138 -28.23 -1.09 5.93
C THR A 138 -27.61 -2.13 6.82
N PHE A 139 -28.29 -2.47 7.90
CA PHE A 139 -27.99 -3.65 8.71
C PHE A 139 -29.28 -4.38 9.09
N SER A 140 -29.14 -5.64 9.50
CA SER A 140 -30.26 -6.44 10.02
C SER A 140 -30.18 -6.48 11.54
N ALA A 141 -31.24 -6.05 12.21
CA ALA A 141 -31.35 -6.14 13.66
C ALA A 141 -31.28 -7.61 14.12
N SER A 142 -30.69 -7.86 15.29
CA SER A 142 -30.54 -9.22 15.84
C SER A 142 -31.88 -9.83 16.27
N SER A 143 -32.88 -9.00 16.57
CA SER A 143 -34.25 -9.43 16.84
C SER A 143 -35.23 -8.27 16.61
N GLY A 144 -36.52 -8.58 16.62
CA GLY A 144 -37.58 -7.60 16.35
C GLY A 144 -37.76 -7.31 14.86
N THR A 145 -38.89 -6.70 14.54
CA THR A 145 -39.27 -6.31 13.18
C THR A 145 -40.01 -4.99 13.22
N ALA A 146 -39.94 -4.24 12.11
CA ALA A 146 -40.68 -3.00 11.97
C ALA A 146 -42.19 -3.21 12.18
N THR A 147 -42.79 -2.47 13.11
CA THR A 147 -44.23 -2.58 13.39
C THR A 147 -45.04 -1.92 12.27
N THR A 148 -44.76 -0.65 12.02
CA THR A 148 -45.42 0.17 10.99
C THR A 148 -44.64 0.09 9.68
N GLY A 149 -43.31 0.15 9.76
CA GLY A 149 -42.42 0.19 8.60
C GLY A 149 -42.26 1.58 7.98
N SER A 150 -41.10 1.81 7.37
CA SER A 150 -40.71 3.09 6.74
C SER A 150 -40.72 4.30 7.67
N VAL A 151 -40.55 4.09 8.98
CA VAL A 151 -40.52 5.12 10.00
C VAL A 151 -39.08 5.55 10.27
N LEU A 152 -38.87 6.86 10.44
CA LEU A 152 -37.60 7.45 10.87
C LEU A 152 -37.53 7.53 12.41
N GLY A 153 -36.37 7.24 12.98
CA GLY A 153 -36.16 7.22 14.43
C GLY A 153 -34.68 7.10 14.81
N GLY A 154 -34.43 6.75 16.07
CA GLY A 154 -33.08 6.66 16.64
C GLY A 154 -32.60 7.92 17.37
N GLY A 155 -33.46 8.93 17.54
CA GLY A 155 -33.19 10.07 18.41
C GLY A 155 -32.17 11.06 17.86
N GLY A 156 -31.62 11.89 18.75
CA GLY A 156 -30.71 12.99 18.40
C GLY A 156 -29.25 12.82 18.80
N PHE A 157 -28.93 11.82 19.63
CA PHE A 157 -27.59 11.63 20.19
C PHE A 157 -26.91 10.34 19.75
N ALA A 158 -27.54 9.59 18.84
CA ALA A 158 -27.01 8.33 18.36
C ALA A 158 -25.63 8.49 17.73
N SER A 159 -24.72 7.57 18.03
CA SER A 159 -23.38 7.52 17.44
C SER A 159 -23.09 6.18 16.78
N ALA A 160 -22.28 6.20 15.72
CA ALA A 160 -21.80 5.02 15.00
C ALA A 160 -20.29 4.95 15.06
N GLY A 161 -19.73 3.78 15.35
CA GLY A 161 -18.29 3.61 15.38
C GLY A 161 -17.86 2.15 15.51
N PRO A 162 -16.54 1.90 15.51
CA PRO A 162 -16.01 0.57 15.71
C PRO A 162 -16.34 0.04 17.11
N VAL A 163 -16.39 -1.29 17.22
CA VAL A 163 -16.71 -2.01 18.48
C VAL A 163 -15.64 -1.78 19.55
N THR A 164 -14.40 -1.53 19.14
CA THR A 164 -13.23 -1.36 20.01
C THR A 164 -13.24 -0.07 20.83
N VAL A 165 -14.08 0.91 20.47
CA VAL A 165 -14.21 2.15 21.22
C VAL A 165 -15.13 1.90 22.42
N SER A 166 -14.57 1.94 23.62
CA SER A 166 -15.36 2.02 24.85
C SER A 166 -15.78 3.47 25.06
N SER A 167 -17.07 3.69 25.23
CA SER A 167 -17.66 4.93 25.74
C SER A 167 -17.25 5.19 27.18
#